data_AF-A0A374NDE8-F1
#
_entry.id   AF-A0A374NDE8-F1
#
_cell.length_a   1.000
_cell.length_b   1.000
_cell.length_c   1.000
_cell.angle_alpha   90.00
_cell.angle_beta   90.00
_cell.angle_gamma   90.00
#
_symmetry.space_group_name_H-M   'P 1'
#
loop_
_entity.id
_entity.type
_entity.pdbx_description
1 polymer ?
#
loop_
_entity_poly.entity_id
_entity_poly.type
_entity_poly.pdbx_seq_one_letter_code
_entity_poly.pdbx_strand_id
1 'polypeptide(L)' 'MEILNYNFIEKQKEACAIITMRDMLRKLAIREKISYKEALFLFTSSNIYEALFDFDTGIWKESSEYLLDLYDRFSNRTSA' A
#
# COMPACT_ATOMS: atom_id res chain seq x y z
N MET A 1 9.42 -20.59 20.14
CA MET A 1 9.02 -19.23 19.72
C MET A 1 7.53 -19.32 19.48
N GLU A 2 6.70 -18.87 20.42
CA GLU A 2 5.25 -18.82 20.22
C GLU A 2 4.97 -17.80 19.13
N ILE A 3 4.42 -18.26 18.01
CA ILE A 3 3.85 -17.38 17.00
C ILE A 3 2.63 -16.78 17.68
N LEU A 4 2.76 -15.55 18.19
CA LEU A 4 1.62 -14.82 18.75
C LEU A 4 0.60 -14.67 17.62
N ASN A 5 -0.43 -15.51 17.67
CA ASN A 5 -1.54 -15.49 16.73
C ASN A 5 -2.43 -14.31 17.12
N TYR A 6 -1.94 -13.09 16.84
CA TYR A 6 -2.67 -11.87 17.09
C TYR A 6 -3.88 -11.85 16.15
N ASN A 7 -5.05 -12.15 16.68
CA ASN A 7 -6.32 -11.86 16.02
C ASN A 7 -6.54 -10.35 16.01
N PHE A 8 -5.93 -9.67 15.04
CA PHE A 8 -6.18 -8.26 14.78
C PHE A 8 -7.62 -8.08 14.30
N ILE A 9 -8.35 -7.17 14.93
CA ILE A 9 -9.67 -6.76 14.43
C ILE A 9 -9.50 -5.96 13.14
N GLU A 10 -10.50 -5.98 12.26
CA GLU A 10 -10.45 -5.29 10.95
C GLU A 10 -10.03 -3.82 11.07
N LYS A 11 -10.51 -3.10 12.09
CA LYS A 11 -10.12 -1.70 12.34
C LYS A 11 -8.61 -1.51 12.58
N GLN A 12 -7.94 -2.48 13.20
CA GLN A 12 -6.49 -2.43 13.40
C GLN A 12 -5.76 -2.68 12.09
N LYS A 13 -6.23 -3.64 11.28
CA LYS A 13 -5.68 -3.93 9.96
C LYS A 13 -5.83 -2.73 9.03
N GLU A 14 -7.00 -2.09 9.04
CA GLU A 14 -7.30 -0.88 8.28
C GLU A 14 -6.38 0.28 8.68
N ALA A 15 -6.18 0.49 9.99
CA ALA A 15 -5.26 1.52 10.48
C ALA A 15 -3.83 1.29 9.99
N CYS A 16 -3.33 0.05 10.06
CA CYS A 16 -2.03 -0.33 9.53
C CYS A 16 -1.93 -0.10 8.02
N ALA A 17 -2.92 -0.56 7.25
CA ALA A 17 -3.00 -0.34 5.81
C ALA A 17 -2.93 1.15 5.44
N ILE A 18 -3.68 2.01 6.15
CA ILE A 18 -3.69 3.46 5.93
C ILE A 18 -2.32 4.09 6.24
N ILE A 19 -1.64 3.66 7.30
CA ILE A 19 -0.31 4.17 7.65
C ILE A 19 0.69 3.79 6.55
N THR A 20 0.74 2.50 6.20
CA THR A 20 1.63 1.98 5.14
C THR A 20 1.36 2.68 3.80
N MET A 21 0.08 2.88 3.43
CA MET A 21 -0.31 3.63 2.24
C MET A 21 0.22 5.06 2.26
N ARG A 22 0.01 5.81 3.34
CA ARG A 22 0.44 7.21 3.45
C ARG A 22 1.95 7.36 3.30
N ASP A 23 2.72 6.44 3.88
CA ASP A 23 4.18 6.45 3.78
C ASP A 23 4.67 6.10 2.37
N MET A 24 4.05 5.11 1.74
CA MET A 24 4.32 4.75 0.35
C MET A 24 4.00 5.91 -0.60
N LEU A 25 2.86 6.57 -0.43
CA LEU A 25 2.44 7.72 -1.25
C LEU A 25 3.40 8.91 -1.15
N ARG A 26 3.97 9.17 0.03
CA ARG A 26 5.01 10.20 0.19
C ARG A 26 6.27 9.83 -0.61
N LYS A 27 6.69 8.56 -0.55
CA LYS A 27 7.85 8.07 -1.31
C LYS A 27 7.60 8.16 -2.81
N LEU A 28 6.41 7.75 -3.28
CA LEU A 28 6.01 7.85 -4.67
C LEU A 28 5.99 9.30 -5.16
N ALA A 29 5.39 10.22 -4.41
CA ALA A 29 5.33 11.63 -4.74
C ALA A 29 6.73 12.25 -4.88
N ILE A 30 7.65 11.95 -3.96
CA ILE A 30 9.04 12.41 -4.02
C ILE A 30 9.77 11.83 -5.24
N ARG A 31 9.62 10.51 -5.49
CA ARG A 31 10.30 9.80 -6.58
C ARG A 31 9.88 10.31 -7.96
N GLU A 32 8.57 10.44 -8.18
CA GLU A 32 8.00 10.83 -9.48
C GLU A 32 7.92 12.36 -9.64
N LYS A 33 8.26 13.14 -8.61
CA LYS A 33 8.16 14.61 -8.56
C LYS A 33 6.73 15.12 -8.84
N ILE A 34 5.74 14.42 -8.30
CA ILE A 34 4.31 14.79 -8.39
C ILE A 34 3.78 15.21 -7.03
N SER A 35 2.61 15.84 -7.00
CA SER A 35 1.93 16.15 -5.74
C SER A 35 1.48 14.86 -5.03
N TYR A 36 1.35 14.93 -3.70
CA TYR A 36 0.76 13.84 -2.91
C TYR A 36 -0.65 13.46 -3.42
N LYS A 37 -1.43 14.45 -3.88
CA LYS A 37 -2.77 14.22 -4.41
C LYS A 37 -2.74 13.41 -5.72
N GLU A 38 -1.81 13.71 -6.61
CA GLU A 38 -1.61 12.94 -7.84
C GLU A 38 -1.12 11.53 -7.53
N ALA A 39 -0.17 11.36 -6.61
CA ALA A 39 0.28 10.05 -6.16
C ALA A 39 -0.87 9.21 -5.58
N LEU A 40 -1.73 9.82 -4.76
CA LEU A 40 -2.93 9.18 -4.22
C LEU A 40 -3.88 8.74 -5.34
N PHE A 41 -4.14 9.62 -6.32
CA PHE A 41 -5.01 9.31 -7.45
C PHE A 41 -4.49 8.12 -8.27
N LEU A 42 -3.20 8.11 -8.60
CA LEU A 42 -2.55 7.01 -9.31
C LEU A 42 -2.62 5.70 -8.53
N PHE A 43 -2.30 5.74 -7.23
CA PHE A 43 -2.31 4.56 -6.38
C PHE A 43 -3.71 3.97 -6.21
N THR A 44 -4.72 4.79 -5.90
CA THR A 44 -6.11 4.34 -5.70
C THR A 44 -6.75 3.77 -6.97
N SER A 45 -6.17 4.05 -8.14
CA SER A 45 -6.58 3.51 -9.43
C SER A 45 -5.86 2.19 -9.79
N SER A 46 -4.99 1.69 -8.92
CA SER A 46 -4.23 0.44 -9.12
C SER A 46 -4.87 -0.75 -8.41
N ASN A 47 -4.67 -1.95 -8.95
CA ASN A 47 -4.98 -3.22 -8.31
C ASN A 47 -4.27 -3.42 -6.95
N ILE A 48 -3.15 -2.72 -6.73
CA ILE A 48 -2.41 -2.78 -5.45
C ILE A 48 -3.17 -2.07 -4.34
N TYR A 49 -3.99 -1.05 -4.64
CA TYR A 49 -4.86 -0.45 -3.64
C TYR A 49 -5.89 -1.45 -3.12
N GLU A 50 -6.55 -2.19 -4.01
CA GLU A 50 -7.50 -3.24 -3.62
C GLU A 50 -6.79 -4.33 -2.80
N ALA A 51 -5.63 -4.80 -3.26
CA ALA A 51 -4.86 -5.82 -2.55
C ALA A 51 -4.39 -5.39 -1.15
N LEU A 52 -4.10 -4.10 -0.94
CA LEU A 52 -3.70 -3.58 0.37
C LEU A 52 -4.83 -3.70 1.41
N PHE A 53 -6.09 -3.54 0.99
CA PHE A 53 -7.26 -3.62 1.86
C PHE A 53 -7.92 -5.01 1.87
N ASP A 54 -7.52 -5.91 0.97
CA ASP A 54 -7.75 -7.33 1.13
C ASP A 54 -6.82 -7.89 2.23
N PHE A 55 -7.37 -8.01 3.43
CA PHE A 55 -6.61 -8.40 4.61
C PHE A 55 -6.06 -9.83 4.57
N ASP A 56 -6.57 -10.69 3.69
CA ASP A 56 -6.09 -12.07 3.53
C ASP A 56 -4.77 -12.12 2.75
N THR A 57 -4.45 -11.09 1.96
CA THR A 57 -3.15 -10.94 1.30
C THR A 57 -2.01 -10.73 2.30
N GLY A 58 -2.32 -10.19 3.48
CA GLY A 58 -1.34 -9.79 4.48
C GLY A 58 -0.48 -8.59 4.09
N ILE A 59 -0.79 -7.85 3.02
CA ILE A 59 0.02 -6.68 2.61
C ILE A 59 -0.03 -5.55 3.65
N TRP A 60 -1.17 -5.40 4.34
CA TRP A 60 -1.40 -4.36 5.35
C TRP A 60 -0.39 -4.35 6.52
N LYS A 61 0.31 -5.47 6.78
CA LYS A 61 1.35 -5.59 7.83
C LYS A 61 2.78 -5.37 7.30
N GLU A 62 2.94 -5.18 6.00
CA GLU A 62 4.25 -5.01 5.35
C GLU A 62 4.70 -3.55 5.33
N SER A 63 5.97 -3.32 4.99
CA SER A 63 6.55 -1.99 4.90
C SER A 63 6.04 -1.21 3.69
N SER A 64 6.16 0.12 3.77
CA SER A 64 5.83 1.02 2.66
C SER A 64 6.71 0.78 1.42
N GLU A 65 7.95 0.33 1.62
CA GLU A 65 8.90 -0.06 0.58
C GLU A 65 8.42 -1.30 -0.17
N TYR A 66 7.91 -2.31 0.55
CA TYR A 66 7.34 -3.49 -0.07
C TYR A 66 6.08 -3.15 -0.87
N LEU A 67 5.20 -2.31 -0.31
CA LEU A 67 4.02 -1.83 -1.03
C LEU A 67 4.40 -1.04 -2.30
N LEU A 68 5.49 -0.26 -2.26
CA LEU A 68 6.00 0.47 -3.42
C LEU A 68 6.55 -0.48 -4.51
N ASP A 69 7.29 -1.53 -4.12
CA ASP A 69 7.76 -2.57 -5.05
C ASP A 69 6.59 -3.27 -5.75
N LEU A 70 5.56 -3.66 -4.99
CA LEU A 70 4.34 -4.26 -5.54
C LEU A 70 3.66 -3.32 -6.52
N TYR A 71 3.51 -2.04 -6.16
CA TYR A 71 2.97 -1.03 -7.06
C TYR A 71 3.79 -0.92 -8.34
N ASP A 72 5.11 -0.90 -8.25
CA ASP A 72 5.95 -0.78 -9.44
C ASP A 72 5.85 -1.98 -10.39
N ARG A 73 5.71 -3.18 -9.82
CA ARG A 73 5.67 -4.44 -10.57
C ARG A 73 4.32 -4.75 -11.19
N PHE A 74 3.24 -4.35 -10.52
CA PHE A 74 1.89 -4.83 -10.85
C PHE A 74 0.88 -3.72 -11.12
N SER A 75 1.20 -2.45 -10.86
CA SER A 75 0.37 -1.37 -11.37
C SER A 75 0.42 -1.44 -12.89
N ASN A 76 -0.74 -1.58 -13.52
CA ASN A 76 -0.89 -1.49 -14.96
C ASN A 76 -0.57 -0.07 -15.39
N ARG A 77 0.72 0.28 -15.49
CA ARG A 77 1.15 1.48 -16.19
C ARG A 77 0.94 1.19 -17.66
N THR A 78 -0.24 1.54 -18.17
CA THR A 78 -0.43 1.71 -19.61
C THR A 78 0.65 2.69 -20.05
N SER A 79 1.68 2.16 -20.71
CA SER A 79 2.74 2.98 -21.29
C SER A 79 2.06 3.83 -22.35
N ALA A 80 1.93 5.12 -22.09
CA ALA A 80 1.52 6.11 -23.08
C ALA A 80 2.76 6.61 -23.82
#